data_AF-A0A7C7JEA7-F1
#
_entry.id   AF-A0A7C7JEA7-F1
#
_cell.length_a   1.000
_cell.length_b   1.000
_cell.length_c   1.000
_cell.angle_alpha   90.00
_cell.angle_beta   90.00
_cell.angle_gamma   90.00
#
_symmetry.space_group_name_H-M   'P 1'
#
loop_
_entity.id
_entity.type
_entity.pdbx_description
1 polymer ?
#
loop_
_entity_poly.entity_id
_entity_poly.type
_entity_poly.pdbx_seq_one_letter_code
_entity_poly.pdbx_strand_id
1 'polypeptide(L)'
;MAKFFSTLDTSKCYCFLVRNTSDNRIVCKHPERPTLYHSGTFSTVDSDYFSLEEDIGIPTAKTHTFETWEQLTFFVDNEVKEDTLQGLIVFDGKNHAKIFSKSYKYYFSVRGNEPSIKYRYLQVRMDKTKTDDLYTLYPRVADTFEEYENILYNVAKNIYNSYVLRFIKKQYVTLPKEEYQIMRDCHSWHLEDREKNRMSLRKVISTMNEQQPTNLNKMIRHVIQERTESNKDSPEQSGEQSGEQSDVQSGEQSGEQMEV
;
A
#
# COMPACT_ATOMS: atom_id res chain seq x y z
N MET A 1 -17.50 -24.34 12.29
CA MET A 1 -16.91 -24.77 11.00
C MET A 1 -17.37 -26.17 10.56
N ALA A 2 -17.29 -27.21 11.39
CA ALA A 2 -17.63 -28.59 10.98
C ALA A 2 -19.05 -28.78 10.39
N LYS A 3 -20.04 -28.01 10.84
CA LYS A 3 -21.44 -28.12 10.38
C LYS A 3 -21.67 -27.64 8.94
N PHE A 4 -20.88 -26.68 8.44
CA PHE A 4 -21.05 -26.18 7.07
C PHE A 4 -20.48 -27.17 6.05
N PHE A 5 -19.27 -27.70 6.31
CA PHE A 5 -18.67 -28.68 5.41
C PHE A 5 -19.47 -29.98 5.32
N SER A 6 -20.20 -30.35 6.38
CA SER A 6 -21.08 -31.52 6.34
C SER A 6 -22.35 -31.33 5.51
N THR A 7 -22.72 -30.10 5.14
CA THR A 7 -23.90 -29.84 4.29
C THR A 7 -23.55 -29.77 2.81
N LEU A 8 -22.26 -29.75 2.46
CA LEU A 8 -21.81 -29.68 1.07
C LEU A 8 -21.73 -31.07 0.44
N ASP A 9 -22.18 -31.20 -0.80
CA ASP A 9 -22.00 -32.39 -1.61
C ASP A 9 -20.52 -32.57 -1.99
N THR A 10 -19.94 -33.71 -1.63
CA THR A 10 -18.54 -34.06 -1.87
C THR A 10 -18.24 -34.41 -3.34
N SER A 11 -19.28 -34.62 -4.16
CA SER A 11 -19.15 -34.79 -5.61
C SER A 11 -19.04 -33.46 -6.36
N LYS A 12 -18.97 -32.33 -5.65
CA LYS A 12 -18.92 -30.99 -6.21
C LYS A 12 -17.73 -30.19 -5.71
N CYS A 13 -17.34 -29.21 -6.52
CA CYS A 13 -16.31 -28.22 -6.22
C CYS A 13 -16.94 -26.83 -6.20
N TYR A 14 -16.81 -26.12 -5.08
CA TYR A 14 -17.44 -24.81 -4.86
C TYR A 14 -16.39 -23.71 -4.97
N CYS A 15 -16.68 -22.70 -5.79
CA CYS A 15 -15.82 -21.54 -5.97
C CYS A 15 -16.34 -20.36 -5.16
N PHE A 16 -15.42 -19.66 -4.51
CA PHE A 16 -15.74 -18.52 -3.68
C PHE A 16 -14.93 -17.28 -4.05
N LEU A 17 -15.57 -16.13 -3.98
CA LEU A 17 -14.93 -14.83 -4.04
C LEU A 17 -14.83 -14.25 -2.63
N VAL A 18 -13.60 -14.22 -2.11
CA VAL A 18 -13.29 -13.60 -0.81
C VAL A 18 -13.06 -12.11 -1.06
N ARG A 19 -13.77 -11.24 -0.33
CA ARG A 19 -13.51 -9.79 -0.36
C ARG A 19 -12.25 -9.47 0.44
N ASN A 20 -11.42 -8.59 -0.10
CA ASN A 20 -10.21 -8.10 0.57
C ASN A 20 -10.57 -7.35 1.86
N THR A 21 -9.73 -7.49 2.88
CA THR A 21 -9.73 -6.75 4.15
C THR A 21 -8.94 -5.44 4.01
N SER A 22 -8.83 -4.66 5.09
CA SER A 22 -7.94 -3.49 5.14
C SER A 22 -6.50 -3.81 4.77
N ASP A 23 -6.04 -5.02 5.10
CA ASP A 23 -4.63 -5.39 5.08
C ASP A 23 -4.17 -5.89 3.71
N ASN A 24 -5.08 -6.50 2.95
CA ASN A 24 -4.82 -7.01 1.60
C ASN A 24 -5.64 -6.28 0.52
N ARG A 25 -6.26 -5.15 0.88
CA ARG A 25 -6.90 -4.25 -0.08
C ARG A 25 -5.90 -3.81 -1.15
N ILE A 26 -6.38 -3.69 -2.39
CA ILE A 26 -5.59 -3.21 -3.53
C ILE A 26 -6.12 -1.84 -3.99
N VAL A 27 -7.38 -1.79 -4.44
CA VAL A 27 -8.04 -0.53 -4.85
C VAL A 27 -9.37 -0.39 -4.13
N CYS A 28 -10.32 -1.31 -4.38
CA CYS A 28 -11.65 -1.27 -3.79
C CYS A 28 -11.62 -1.22 -2.26
N LYS A 29 -12.52 -0.46 -1.67
CA LYS A 29 -12.77 -0.43 -0.23
C LYS A 29 -13.13 -1.84 0.26
N HIS A 30 -12.57 -2.18 1.41
CA HIS A 30 -12.89 -3.43 2.08
C HIS A 30 -14.26 -3.30 2.77
N PRO A 31 -15.05 -4.39 2.85
CA PRO A 31 -16.25 -4.39 3.66
C PRO A 31 -15.88 -4.30 5.15
N GLU A 32 -16.79 -3.79 5.98
CA GLU A 32 -16.59 -3.70 7.44
C GLU A 32 -16.47 -5.08 8.10
N ARG A 33 -17.15 -6.08 7.53
CA ARG A 33 -17.12 -7.48 7.97
C ARG A 33 -16.51 -8.34 6.87
N PRO A 34 -15.71 -9.38 7.21
CA PRO A 34 -15.25 -10.35 6.23
C PRO A 34 -16.41 -10.91 5.41
N THR A 35 -16.37 -10.74 4.09
CA THR A 35 -17.45 -11.13 3.18
C THR A 35 -16.95 -12.15 2.18
N LEU A 36 -17.77 -13.17 1.96
CA LEU A 36 -17.55 -14.26 1.01
C LEU A 36 -18.77 -14.34 0.10
N TYR A 37 -18.53 -14.51 -1.20
CA TYR A 37 -19.60 -14.82 -2.16
C TYR A 37 -19.37 -16.19 -2.79
N HIS A 38 -20.45 -16.94 -2.98
CA HIS A 38 -20.46 -18.10 -3.86
C HIS A 38 -20.41 -17.60 -5.31
N SER A 39 -19.42 -18.06 -6.08
CA SER A 39 -19.18 -17.63 -7.47
C SER A 39 -19.41 -18.73 -8.50
N GLY A 40 -19.83 -19.92 -8.08
CA GLY A 40 -20.18 -21.03 -8.95
C GLY A 40 -19.78 -22.39 -8.39
N THR A 41 -20.48 -23.42 -8.85
CA THR A 41 -20.27 -24.82 -8.48
C THR A 41 -20.02 -25.66 -9.72
N PHE A 42 -19.03 -26.55 -9.64
CA PHE A 42 -18.69 -27.56 -10.66
C PHE A 42 -18.93 -28.96 -10.11
N SER A 43 -19.22 -29.93 -10.97
CA SER A 43 -19.23 -31.35 -10.57
C SER A 43 -17.85 -31.95 -10.79
N THR A 44 -17.44 -32.83 -9.87
CA THR A 44 -16.21 -33.62 -10.01
C THR A 44 -16.44 -34.90 -10.81
N VAL A 45 -17.70 -35.26 -11.04
CA VAL A 45 -18.11 -36.49 -11.75
C VAL A 45 -18.64 -36.16 -13.16
N ASP A 46 -19.36 -35.06 -13.30
CA ASP A 46 -19.86 -34.55 -14.57
C ASP A 46 -19.05 -33.32 -14.98
N SER A 47 -18.12 -33.50 -15.92
CA SER A 47 -17.29 -32.41 -16.40
C SER A 47 -18.10 -31.27 -17.01
N ASP A 48 -19.32 -31.53 -17.49
CA ASP A 48 -20.20 -30.56 -18.16
C ASP A 48 -21.06 -29.71 -17.23
N TYR A 49 -21.16 -30.09 -15.97
CA TYR A 49 -21.94 -29.35 -14.99
C TYR A 49 -21.22 -28.09 -14.49
N PHE A 50 -21.91 -26.95 -14.63
CA PHE A 50 -21.59 -25.69 -13.97
C PHE A 50 -22.86 -24.95 -13.58
N SER A 51 -22.94 -24.46 -12.33
CA SER A 51 -24.08 -23.71 -11.82
C SER A 51 -23.65 -22.46 -11.07
N LEU A 52 -24.34 -21.34 -11.33
CA LEU A 52 -24.23 -20.10 -10.57
C LEU A 52 -25.31 -19.97 -9.48
N GLU A 53 -26.34 -20.80 -9.54
CA GLU A 53 -27.58 -20.65 -8.75
C GLU A 53 -27.69 -21.66 -7.61
N GLU A 54 -26.68 -22.53 -7.43
CA GLU A 54 -26.71 -23.52 -6.37
C GLU A 54 -26.69 -22.86 -4.98
N ASP A 55 -27.74 -23.13 -4.19
CA ASP A 55 -27.88 -22.61 -2.84
C ASP A 55 -27.16 -23.50 -1.83
N ILE A 56 -26.03 -22.98 -1.35
CA ILE A 56 -25.23 -23.58 -0.29
C ILE A 56 -25.30 -22.76 1.01
N GLY A 57 -26.26 -21.84 1.14
CA GLY A 57 -26.38 -20.94 2.27
C GLY A 57 -25.31 -19.84 2.32
N ILE A 58 -24.60 -19.59 1.22
CA ILE A 58 -23.65 -18.48 1.05
C ILE A 58 -24.19 -17.55 -0.03
N PRO A 59 -24.21 -16.22 0.19
CA PRO A 59 -24.76 -15.27 -0.78
C PRO A 59 -23.97 -15.31 -2.09
N THR A 60 -24.67 -15.13 -3.21
CA THR A 60 -24.07 -14.94 -4.52
C THR A 60 -23.81 -13.45 -4.79
N ALA A 61 -22.91 -13.15 -5.72
CA ALA A 61 -22.69 -11.77 -6.15
C ALA A 61 -23.91 -11.23 -6.91
N LYS A 62 -24.11 -9.91 -6.87
CA LYS A 62 -25.21 -9.26 -7.61
C LYS A 62 -25.09 -9.53 -9.11
N THR A 63 -26.13 -10.12 -9.69
CA THR A 63 -26.22 -10.33 -11.14
C THR A 63 -26.67 -9.06 -11.84
N HIS A 64 -26.03 -8.77 -12.98
CA HIS A 64 -26.41 -7.70 -13.88
C HIS A 64 -26.76 -8.30 -15.25
N THR A 65 -27.84 -7.83 -15.85
CA THR A 65 -28.27 -8.24 -17.19
C THR A 65 -28.11 -7.08 -18.16
N PHE A 66 -27.53 -7.34 -19.32
CA PHE A 66 -27.32 -6.36 -20.38
C PHE A 66 -27.85 -6.95 -21.69
N GLU A 67 -28.46 -6.13 -22.52
CA GLU A 67 -28.97 -6.58 -23.83
C GLU A 67 -27.85 -6.63 -24.87
N THR A 68 -26.85 -5.76 -24.74
CA THR A 68 -25.73 -5.66 -25.68
C THR A 68 -24.38 -5.48 -24.98
N TRP A 69 -23.30 -5.77 -25.71
CA TRP A 69 -21.92 -5.55 -25.24
C TRP A 69 -21.61 -4.06 -25.02
N GLU A 70 -22.23 -3.17 -25.78
CA GLU A 70 -22.10 -1.72 -25.63
C GLU A 70 -22.67 -1.25 -24.29
N GLN A 71 -23.83 -1.76 -23.89
CA GLN A 71 -24.43 -1.44 -22.58
C GLN A 71 -23.54 -1.94 -21.42
N LEU A 72 -23.02 -3.16 -21.54
CA LEU A 72 -22.12 -3.73 -20.55
C LEU A 72 -20.84 -2.90 -20.41
N THR A 73 -20.19 -2.58 -21.53
CA THR A 73 -18.94 -1.80 -21.53
C THR A 73 -19.17 -0.38 -21.04
N PHE A 74 -20.30 0.24 -21.41
CA PHE A 74 -20.70 1.55 -20.88
C PHE A 74 -20.86 1.52 -19.35
N PHE A 75 -21.54 0.50 -18.81
CA PHE A 75 -21.70 0.33 -17.36
C PHE A 75 -20.35 0.20 -16.65
N VAL A 76 -19.47 -0.67 -17.16
CA VAL A 76 -18.15 -0.91 -16.55
C VAL A 76 -17.23 0.31 -16.61
N ASP A 77 -17.30 1.09 -17.69
CA ASP A 77 -16.41 2.25 -17.87
C ASP A 77 -16.93 3.53 -17.20
N ASN A 78 -18.26 3.70 -17.06
CA ASN A 78 -18.85 4.98 -16.65
C ASN A 78 -19.65 4.92 -15.35
N GLU A 79 -20.23 3.78 -15.00
CA GLU A 79 -21.07 3.66 -13.79
C GLU A 79 -20.32 2.98 -12.62
N VAL A 80 -19.35 2.13 -12.92
CA VAL A 80 -18.52 1.47 -11.91
C VAL A 80 -17.46 2.40 -11.35
N LYS A 81 -17.56 2.70 -10.05
CA LYS A 81 -16.51 3.39 -9.29
C LYS A 81 -15.41 2.42 -8.88
N GLU A 82 -14.15 2.80 -9.09
CA GLU A 82 -12.95 2.01 -8.78
C GLU A 82 -12.87 1.55 -7.32
N ASP A 83 -13.42 2.33 -6.40
CA ASP A 83 -13.36 2.07 -4.97
C ASP A 83 -14.47 1.10 -4.51
N THR A 84 -15.42 0.75 -5.36
CA THR A 84 -16.53 -0.16 -5.03
C THR A 84 -16.40 -1.51 -5.73
N LEU A 85 -16.15 -1.49 -7.05
CA LEU A 85 -16.16 -2.67 -7.92
C LEU A 85 -14.96 -2.63 -8.87
N GLN A 86 -14.39 -3.81 -9.12
CA GLN A 86 -13.27 -3.97 -10.05
C GLN A 86 -13.75 -3.97 -11.51
N GLY A 87 -15.00 -4.38 -11.71
CA GLY A 87 -15.60 -4.69 -12.99
C GLY A 87 -16.57 -5.86 -12.87
N LEU A 88 -16.78 -6.59 -13.97
CA LEU A 88 -17.73 -7.69 -14.07
C LEU A 88 -17.03 -9.00 -14.45
N ILE A 89 -17.63 -10.12 -14.03
CA ILE A 89 -17.33 -11.45 -14.55
C ILE A 89 -18.51 -11.85 -15.43
N VAL A 90 -18.25 -12.08 -16.71
CA VAL A 90 -19.24 -12.58 -17.66
C VAL A 90 -19.06 -14.08 -17.78
N PHE A 91 -20.14 -14.84 -17.61
CA PHE A 91 -20.17 -16.28 -17.77
C PHE A 91 -20.88 -16.65 -19.07
N ASP A 92 -20.27 -17.55 -19.84
CA ASP A 92 -20.86 -18.22 -21.01
C ASP A 92 -20.67 -19.73 -20.82
N GLY A 93 -21.65 -20.34 -20.15
CA GLY A 93 -21.51 -21.67 -19.57
C GLY A 93 -20.31 -21.73 -18.62
N LYS A 94 -19.34 -22.60 -18.89
CA LYS A 94 -18.10 -22.72 -18.09
C LYS A 94 -17.04 -21.66 -18.41
N ASN A 95 -17.14 -21.05 -19.59
CA ASN A 95 -16.19 -20.01 -19.97
C ASN A 95 -16.52 -18.75 -19.21
N HIS A 96 -15.49 -18.01 -18.83
CA HIS A 96 -15.70 -16.72 -18.21
C HIS A 96 -14.65 -15.71 -18.63
N ALA A 97 -15.06 -14.46 -18.71
CA ALA A 97 -14.20 -13.33 -18.98
C ALA A 97 -14.35 -12.28 -17.88
N LYS A 98 -13.22 -11.71 -17.45
CA LYS A 98 -13.21 -10.58 -16.50
C LYS A 98 -13.07 -9.28 -17.28
N ILE A 99 -14.05 -8.41 -17.15
CA ILE A 99 -14.05 -7.09 -17.77
C ILE A 99 -13.84 -6.09 -16.65
N PHE A 100 -12.68 -5.45 -16.65
CA PHE A 100 -12.30 -4.50 -15.61
C PHE A 100 -12.63 -3.08 -16.03
N SER A 101 -13.06 -2.27 -15.07
CA SER A 101 -13.14 -0.82 -15.23
C SER A 101 -11.76 -0.26 -15.57
N LYS A 102 -11.72 0.72 -16.49
CA LYS A 102 -10.50 1.46 -16.83
C LYS A 102 -9.94 2.20 -15.61
N SER A 103 -10.80 2.83 -14.79
CA SER A 103 -10.35 3.53 -13.59
C SER A 103 -9.77 2.55 -12.57
N TYR A 104 -10.42 1.40 -12.36
CA TYR A 104 -9.88 0.35 -11.49
C TYR A 104 -8.52 -0.15 -11.98
N LYS A 105 -8.37 -0.45 -13.28
CA LYS A 105 -7.09 -0.89 -13.87
C LYS A 105 -5.99 0.13 -13.70
N TYR A 106 -6.32 1.42 -13.84
CA TYR A 106 -5.38 2.50 -13.59
C TYR A 106 -4.87 2.48 -12.14
N TYR A 107 -5.76 2.51 -11.15
CA TYR A 107 -5.37 2.47 -9.75
C TYR A 107 -4.70 1.16 -9.34
N PHE A 108 -5.07 0.04 -9.95
CA PHE A 108 -4.37 -1.23 -9.79
C PHE A 108 -2.91 -1.12 -10.26
N SER A 109 -2.66 -0.42 -11.36
CA SER A 109 -1.29 -0.15 -11.84
C SER A 109 -0.53 0.80 -10.93
N VAL A 110 -1.20 1.80 -10.33
CA VAL A 110 -0.62 2.70 -9.32
C VAL A 110 -0.19 1.88 -8.11
N ARG A 111 -1.09 1.06 -7.56
CA ARG A 111 -0.82 0.20 -6.39
C ARG A 111 0.23 -0.87 -6.67
N GLY A 112 0.23 -1.45 -7.87
CA GLY A 112 1.13 -2.53 -8.25
C GLY A 112 0.96 -3.81 -7.42
N ASN A 113 1.66 -4.86 -7.82
CA ASN A 113 1.68 -6.14 -7.09
C ASN A 113 2.83 -6.18 -6.08
N GLU A 114 2.89 -5.19 -5.18
CA GLU A 114 3.93 -5.07 -4.17
C GLU A 114 3.31 -5.30 -2.77
N PRO A 115 3.67 -6.35 -2.02
CA PRO A 115 3.10 -6.61 -0.70
C PRO A 115 3.23 -5.42 0.26
N SER A 116 4.37 -4.73 0.25
CA SER A 116 4.61 -3.60 1.15
C SER A 116 4.21 -2.27 0.51
N ILE A 117 3.12 -1.66 0.98
CA ILE A 117 2.72 -0.32 0.51
C ILE A 117 3.84 0.72 0.71
N LYS A 118 4.63 0.59 1.78
CA LYS A 118 5.79 1.45 2.07
C LYS A 118 6.87 1.30 1.00
N TYR A 119 7.11 0.07 0.55
CA TYR A 119 8.09 -0.19 -0.51
C TYR A 119 7.54 0.22 -1.88
N ARG A 120 6.24 0.03 -2.12
CA ARG A 120 5.59 0.51 -3.33
C ARG A 120 5.76 2.01 -3.50
N TYR A 121 5.57 2.77 -2.43
CA TYR A 121 5.80 4.21 -2.43
C TYR A 121 7.21 4.55 -2.93
N LEU A 122 8.25 3.87 -2.45
CA LEU A 122 9.63 4.09 -2.93
C LEU A 122 9.83 3.78 -4.42
N GLN A 123 9.05 2.86 -5.00
CA GLN A 123 9.09 2.56 -6.43
C GLN A 123 8.49 3.67 -7.30
N VAL A 124 7.48 4.38 -6.77
CA VAL A 124 6.73 5.38 -7.54
C VAL A 124 6.98 6.82 -7.09
N ARG A 125 7.78 7.05 -6.03
CA ARG A 125 8.00 8.38 -5.41
C ARG A 125 8.42 9.50 -6.36
N MET A 126 9.09 9.17 -7.47
CA MET A 126 9.54 10.14 -8.45
C MET A 126 8.49 10.44 -9.53
N ASP A 127 7.40 9.68 -9.56
CA ASP A 127 6.22 9.88 -10.40
C ASP A 127 5.14 10.54 -9.53
N LYS A 128 5.01 11.87 -9.68
CA LYS A 128 4.10 12.68 -8.87
C LYS A 128 2.65 12.21 -9.00
N THR A 129 2.19 11.92 -10.22
CA THR A 129 0.81 11.48 -10.44
C THR A 129 0.53 10.18 -9.70
N LYS A 130 1.37 9.15 -9.88
CA LYS A 130 1.19 7.88 -9.16
C LYS A 130 1.32 8.04 -7.65
N THR A 131 2.17 8.95 -7.19
CA THR A 131 2.35 9.22 -5.76
C THR A 131 1.09 9.83 -5.16
N ASP A 132 0.55 10.88 -5.79
CA ASP A 132 -0.68 11.56 -5.35
C ASP A 132 -1.88 10.58 -5.33
N ASP A 133 -1.97 9.70 -6.34
CA ASP A 133 -2.98 8.63 -6.36
C ASP A 133 -2.76 7.59 -5.25
N LEU A 134 -1.52 7.29 -4.90
CA LEU A 134 -1.22 6.36 -3.80
C LEU A 134 -1.64 6.94 -2.44
N TYR A 135 -1.44 8.25 -2.22
CA TYR A 135 -1.97 8.98 -1.06
C TYR A 135 -3.50 8.90 -1.00
N THR A 136 -4.15 9.09 -2.15
CA THR A 136 -5.62 8.99 -2.25
C THR A 136 -6.11 7.57 -1.93
N LEU A 137 -5.43 6.54 -2.42
CA LEU A 137 -5.80 5.15 -2.14
C LEU A 137 -5.56 4.75 -0.68
N TYR A 138 -4.47 5.22 -0.05
CA TYR A 138 -4.07 4.80 1.29
C TYR A 138 -3.82 5.99 2.23
N PRO A 139 -4.86 6.76 2.59
CA PRO A 139 -4.69 7.95 3.42
C PRO A 139 -4.12 7.64 4.81
N ARG A 140 -4.43 6.46 5.37
CA ARG A 140 -3.95 6.04 6.71
C ARG A 140 -2.44 5.80 6.79
N VAL A 141 -1.75 5.67 5.67
CA VAL A 141 -0.27 5.47 5.64
C VAL A 141 0.46 6.70 5.10
N ALA A 142 -0.25 7.80 4.85
CA ALA A 142 0.32 9.05 4.36
C ALA A 142 1.47 9.55 5.25
N ASP A 143 1.26 9.56 6.57
CA ASP A 143 2.28 9.97 7.55
C ASP A 143 3.57 9.13 7.42
N THR A 144 3.44 7.84 7.08
CA THR A 144 4.61 6.97 6.85
C THR A 144 5.36 7.38 5.58
N PHE A 145 4.66 7.83 4.54
CA PHE A 145 5.31 8.32 3.32
C PHE A 145 6.07 9.62 3.59
N GLU A 146 5.48 10.53 4.36
CA GLU A 146 6.15 11.76 4.80
C GLU A 146 7.37 11.47 5.70
N GLU A 147 7.26 10.50 6.60
CA GLU A 147 8.39 10.04 7.41
C GLU A 147 9.54 9.56 6.51
N TYR A 148 9.23 8.80 5.46
CA TYR A 148 10.24 8.32 4.51
C TYR A 148 10.93 9.47 3.78
N GLU A 149 10.20 10.50 3.35
CA GLU A 149 10.78 11.70 2.75
C GLU A 149 11.72 12.42 3.72
N ASN A 150 11.27 12.61 4.97
CA ASN A 150 12.07 13.26 6.00
C ASN A 150 13.35 12.47 6.30
N ILE A 151 13.27 11.15 6.38
CA ILE A 151 14.44 10.28 6.57
C ILE A 151 15.40 10.42 5.38
N LEU A 152 14.92 10.27 4.14
CA LEU A 152 15.76 10.38 2.95
C LEU A 152 16.41 11.76 2.83
N TYR A 153 15.69 12.83 3.14
CA TYR A 153 16.25 14.18 3.16
C TYR A 153 17.36 14.34 4.21
N ASN A 154 17.18 13.76 5.40
CA ASN A 154 18.21 13.76 6.44
C ASN A 154 19.43 12.92 6.05
N VAL A 155 19.23 11.77 5.40
CA VAL A 155 20.32 10.96 4.82
C VAL A 155 21.09 11.78 3.79
N ALA A 156 20.41 12.48 2.88
CA ALA A 156 21.08 13.35 1.91
C ALA A 156 21.89 14.49 2.57
N LYS A 157 21.36 15.09 3.66
CA LYS A 157 22.11 16.05 4.46
C LYS A 157 23.36 15.43 5.09
N ASN A 158 23.24 14.24 5.67
CA ASN A 158 24.36 13.52 6.26
C ASN A 158 25.46 13.23 5.23
N ILE A 159 25.07 12.74 4.04
CA ILE A 159 25.99 12.50 2.92
C ILE A 159 26.68 13.79 2.51
N TYR A 160 25.95 14.89 2.35
CA TYR A 160 26.53 16.18 1.98
C TYR A 160 27.53 16.69 3.03
N ASN A 161 27.18 16.63 4.31
CA ASN A 161 28.07 17.03 5.40
C ASN A 161 29.34 16.16 5.40
N SER A 162 29.18 14.84 5.28
CA SER A 162 30.28 13.89 5.19
C SER A 162 31.19 14.15 3.99
N TYR A 163 30.61 14.52 2.84
CA TYR A 163 31.37 14.95 1.66
C TYR A 163 32.25 16.17 1.98
N VAL A 164 31.68 17.21 2.62
CA VAL A 164 32.40 18.43 2.98
C VAL A 164 33.54 18.11 3.94
N LEU A 165 33.26 17.34 5.00
CA LEU A 165 34.28 16.92 5.97
C LEU A 165 35.43 16.17 5.28
N ARG A 166 35.11 15.22 4.40
CA ARG A 166 36.10 14.37 3.74
C ARG A 166 36.90 15.09 2.65
N PHE A 167 36.23 15.69 1.67
CA PHE A 167 36.89 16.18 0.46
C PHE A 167 37.33 17.65 0.57
N ILE A 168 36.67 18.45 1.41
CA ILE A 168 37.02 19.86 1.61
C ILE A 168 37.88 20.01 2.86
N LYS A 169 37.43 19.53 4.02
CA LYS A 169 38.16 19.65 5.29
C LYS A 169 39.23 18.58 5.52
N LYS A 170 39.35 17.59 4.62
CA LYS A 170 40.35 16.51 4.65
C LYS A 170 40.30 15.66 5.93
N GLN A 171 39.11 15.48 6.50
CA GLN A 171 38.89 14.62 7.67
C GLN A 171 38.51 13.20 7.25
N TYR A 172 38.85 12.22 8.08
CA TYR A 172 38.39 10.84 7.87
C TYR A 172 36.92 10.72 8.26
N VAL A 173 36.10 10.18 7.36
CA VAL A 173 34.66 9.97 7.55
C VAL A 173 34.26 8.61 7.00
N THR A 174 33.45 7.89 7.75
CA THR A 174 32.82 6.63 7.37
C THR A 174 31.33 6.87 7.07
N LEU A 175 30.80 6.10 6.12
CA LEU A 175 29.38 6.07 5.78
C LEU A 175 28.96 4.62 5.52
N PRO A 176 27.69 4.27 5.76
CA PRO A 176 27.12 3.01 5.30
C PRO A 176 27.32 2.81 3.79
N LYS A 177 27.31 1.56 3.34
CA LYS A 177 27.67 1.19 1.96
C LYS A 177 26.86 1.96 0.91
N GLU A 178 25.53 2.00 1.07
CA GLU A 178 24.62 2.67 0.15
C GLU A 178 24.84 4.20 0.12
N GLU A 179 25.04 4.82 1.28
CA GLU A 179 25.31 6.27 1.40
C GLU A 179 26.68 6.64 0.83
N TYR A 180 27.69 5.81 1.09
CA TYR A 180 29.03 5.97 0.55
C TYR A 180 29.05 5.90 -0.98
N GLN A 181 28.24 5.00 -1.56
CA GLN A 181 28.09 4.87 -3.01
C GLN A 181 27.59 6.19 -3.63
N ILE A 182 26.54 6.78 -3.05
CA ILE A 182 26.01 8.09 -3.48
C ILE A 182 27.08 9.19 -3.35
N MET A 183 27.79 9.24 -2.23
CA MET A 183 28.87 10.22 -2.01
C MET A 183 29.97 10.08 -3.05
N ARG A 184 30.35 8.84 -3.40
CA ARG A 184 31.37 8.54 -4.42
C ARG A 184 30.90 9.01 -5.79
N ASP A 185 29.66 8.74 -6.16
CA ASP A 185 29.12 9.14 -7.46
C ASP A 185 29.04 10.67 -7.58
N CYS A 186 28.66 11.35 -6.50
CA CYS A 186 28.75 12.81 -6.39
C CYS A 186 30.19 13.31 -6.57
N HIS A 187 31.17 12.64 -5.97
CA HIS A 187 32.58 13.02 -6.12
C HIS A 187 33.08 12.81 -7.55
N SER A 188 32.72 11.69 -8.19
CA SER A 188 33.04 11.43 -9.59
C SER A 188 32.49 12.54 -10.49
N TRP A 189 31.22 12.93 -10.31
CA TRP A 189 30.61 14.05 -11.04
C TRP A 189 31.36 15.38 -10.82
N HIS A 190 31.80 15.66 -9.60
CA HIS A 190 32.61 16.86 -9.32
C HIS A 190 33.97 16.83 -10.04
N LEU A 191 34.58 15.65 -10.17
CA LEU A 191 35.88 15.49 -10.82
C LEU A 191 35.83 15.68 -12.34
N GLU A 192 34.68 15.47 -12.98
CA GLU A 192 34.49 15.69 -14.42
C GLU A 192 34.70 17.16 -14.82
N ASP A 193 34.23 18.11 -14.01
CA ASP A 193 34.45 19.56 -14.20
C ASP A 193 34.46 20.26 -12.84
N ARG A 194 35.64 20.43 -12.25
CA ARG A 194 35.77 20.99 -10.89
C ARG A 194 35.34 22.44 -10.77
N GLU A 195 35.34 23.20 -11.88
CA GLU A 195 34.97 24.61 -11.86
C GLU A 195 33.46 24.78 -11.86
N LYS A 196 32.77 24.03 -12.72
CA LYS A 196 31.31 24.12 -12.91
C LYS A 196 30.51 23.18 -12.01
N ASN A 197 31.01 21.97 -11.75
CA ASN A 197 30.30 20.96 -10.97
C ASN A 197 30.51 21.17 -9.48
N ARG A 198 29.98 22.28 -8.95
CA ARG A 198 30.07 22.58 -7.51
C ARG A 198 29.11 21.71 -6.72
N MET A 199 29.65 21.01 -5.73
CA MET A 199 28.86 20.16 -4.87
C MET A 199 27.87 20.94 -4.02
N SER A 200 26.62 20.47 -4.00
CA SER A 200 25.53 21.03 -3.22
C SER A 200 24.61 19.91 -2.72
N LEU A 201 23.84 20.18 -1.67
CA LEU A 201 22.81 19.25 -1.18
C LEU A 201 21.82 18.85 -2.27
N ARG A 202 21.44 19.79 -3.15
CA ARG A 202 20.54 19.52 -4.28
C ARG A 202 21.09 18.44 -5.22
N LYS A 203 22.41 18.45 -5.48
CA LYS A 203 23.03 17.40 -6.30
C LYS A 203 23.00 16.05 -5.60
N VAL A 204 23.27 16.00 -4.29
CA VAL A 204 23.17 14.76 -3.50
C VAL A 204 21.76 14.19 -3.57
N ILE A 205 20.73 15.02 -3.39
CA ILE A 205 19.32 14.60 -3.51
C ILE A 205 19.03 14.05 -4.92
N SER A 206 19.50 14.73 -5.98
CA SER A 206 19.35 14.26 -7.36
C SER A 206 19.95 12.87 -7.55
N THR A 207 21.20 12.66 -7.12
CA THR A 207 21.89 11.37 -7.24
C THR A 207 21.29 10.29 -6.35
N MET A 208 20.72 10.66 -5.20
CA MET A 208 19.95 9.75 -4.35
C MET A 208 18.64 9.32 -5.02
N ASN A 209 17.94 10.21 -5.72
CA ASN A 209 16.70 9.90 -6.43
C ASN A 209 16.91 8.97 -7.65
N GLU A 210 18.14 8.83 -8.12
CA GLU A 210 18.53 7.86 -9.18
C GLU A 210 18.74 6.45 -8.61
N GLN A 211 18.77 6.28 -7.28
CA GLN A 211 19.00 4.99 -6.65
C GLN A 211 17.78 4.07 -6.78
N GLN A 212 18.06 2.76 -6.86
CA GLN A 212 17.02 1.74 -6.85
C GLN A 212 16.25 1.77 -5.52
N PRO A 213 14.92 1.52 -5.53
CA PRO A 213 14.09 1.51 -4.31
C PRO A 213 14.63 0.61 -3.19
N THR A 214 15.29 -0.50 -3.55
CA THR A 214 15.96 -1.39 -2.59
C THR A 214 17.03 -0.67 -1.77
N ASN A 215 17.84 0.19 -2.40
CA ASN A 215 18.91 0.93 -1.72
C ASN A 215 18.32 2.01 -0.81
N LEU A 216 17.29 2.72 -1.29
CA LEU A 216 16.56 3.69 -0.48
C LEU A 216 15.96 3.03 0.78
N ASN A 217 15.32 1.87 0.60
CA ASN A 217 14.72 1.12 1.70
C ASN A 217 15.76 0.65 2.73
N LYS A 218 16.98 0.29 2.30
CA LYS A 218 18.08 -0.04 3.22
C LYS A 218 18.52 1.16 4.04
N MET A 219 18.72 2.32 3.40
CA MET A 219 19.08 3.56 4.11
C MET A 219 18.01 3.94 5.13
N ILE A 220 16.72 3.83 4.76
CA ILE A 220 15.61 4.09 5.68
C ILE A 220 15.64 3.13 6.87
N ARG A 221 15.79 1.82 6.63
CA ARG A 221 15.84 0.81 7.69
C ARG A 221 17.00 1.03 8.66
N HIS A 222 18.16 1.41 8.15
CA HIS A 222 19.33 1.73 8.97
C HIS A 222 19.01 2.85 9.95
N VAL A 223 18.47 3.98 9.46
CA VAL A 223 18.11 5.12 10.31
C VAL A 223 17.02 4.77 11.33
N ILE A 224 16.01 3.99 10.94
CA ILE A 224 14.95 3.55 11.87
C ILE A 224 15.53 2.65 12.97
N GLN A 225 16.46 1.75 12.62
CA GLN A 225 17.12 0.88 13.58
C GLN A 225 17.95 1.67 14.59
N GLU A 226 18.77 2.62 14.13
CA GLU A 226 19.59 3.48 14.99
C GLU A 226 18.75 4.29 15.98
N ARG A 227 17.60 4.83 15.53
CA ARG A 227 16.65 5.54 16.40
C ARG A 227 16.04 4.63 17.46
N THR A 228 15.71 3.40 17.08
CA THR A 228 15.11 2.42 17.99
C THR A 228 16.11 1.96 19.05
N GLU A 229 17.38 1.81 18.69
CA GLU A 229 18.47 1.47 19.61
C GLU A 229 18.75 2.64 20.57
N SER A 230 18.87 3.86 20.05
CA SER A 230 19.11 5.06 20.87
C SER A 230 18.03 5.32 21.93
N ASN A 231 16.77 5.01 21.62
CA ASN A 231 15.65 5.17 22.56
C ASN A 231 15.61 4.10 23.66
N LYS A 232 16.21 2.92 23.45
CA LYS A 232 16.27 1.86 24.47
C LYS A 232 17.29 2.16 25.57
N ASP A 233 18.26 3.01 25.29
CA ASP A 233 19.32 3.39 26.23
C ASP A 233 18.96 4.62 27.10
N SER A 234 17.73 5.15 27.00
CA SER A 234 17.26 6.33 27.75
C SER A 234 16.04 6.17 28.71
N PRO A 235 15.66 4.99 29.25
CA PRO A 235 14.49 4.88 30.13
C PRO A 235 14.85 5.13 31.60
N GLU A 236 15.35 6.30 31.96
CA GLU A 236 15.45 6.70 33.37
C GLU A 236 15.48 8.23 33.49
N GLN A 237 14.29 8.84 33.51
CA GLN A 237 13.93 10.04 34.30
C GLN A 237 12.56 10.59 33.87
N SER A 238 11.50 10.02 34.44
CA SER A 238 10.34 10.81 34.86
C SER A 238 9.74 10.13 36.09
N GLY A 239 10.43 10.37 37.22
CA GLY A 239 9.84 10.19 38.53
C GLY A 239 8.70 11.19 38.72
N GLU A 240 7.60 10.68 39.25
CA GLU A 240 6.79 11.26 40.31
C GLU A 240 6.91 12.78 40.52
N GLN A 241 5.83 13.51 40.24
CA GLN A 241 5.25 14.40 41.25
C GLN A 241 3.81 14.83 40.95
N SER A 242 2.99 14.68 41.99
CA SER A 242 1.73 15.37 42.32
C SER A 242 0.53 15.15 41.37
N GLY A 243 -0.69 14.90 41.83
CA GLY A 243 -1.26 15.07 43.17
C GLY A 243 -2.53 15.89 43.06
N GLU A 244 -3.66 15.27 43.41
CA GLU A 244 -4.95 15.86 43.81
C GLU A 244 -5.65 16.84 42.86
N GLN A 245 -6.80 16.41 42.32
CA GLN A 245 -8.05 17.17 42.46
C GLN A 245 -9.29 16.30 42.27
N SER A 246 -10.32 16.67 43.01
CA SER A 246 -11.48 15.93 43.53
C SER A 246 -12.70 15.85 42.60
N ASP A 247 -13.55 14.87 42.93
CA ASP A 247 -14.97 14.71 42.58
C ASP A 247 -15.78 16.02 42.43
N VAL A 248 -16.67 16.09 41.42
CA VAL A 248 -18.12 16.35 41.55
C VAL A 248 -18.87 15.76 40.34
N GLN A 249 -20.05 15.20 40.65
CA GLN A 249 -20.97 14.39 39.85
C GLN A 249 -21.76 15.10 38.73
N SER A 250 -22.36 14.24 37.89
CA SER A 250 -23.76 14.22 37.40
C SER A 250 -24.05 14.65 35.95
N GLY A 251 -24.89 13.85 35.28
CA GLY A 251 -25.62 14.25 34.06
C GLY A 251 -25.79 13.15 33.02
N GLU A 252 -26.93 12.46 33.06
CA GLU A 252 -27.40 11.40 32.15
C GLU A 252 -27.82 11.88 30.74
N GLN A 253 -27.99 10.89 29.85
CA GLN A 253 -28.89 10.82 28.67
C GLN A 253 -28.54 11.67 27.42
N SER A 254 -28.81 11.31 26.17
CA SER A 254 -29.31 10.11 25.44
C SER A 254 -29.41 10.52 23.95
N GLY A 255 -29.36 9.57 23.01
CA GLY A 255 -29.72 9.75 21.59
C GLY A 255 -28.53 9.55 20.65
N GLU A 256 -28.30 8.36 20.08
CA GLU A 256 -28.98 7.81 18.89
C GLU A 256 -29.25 8.87 17.80
N GLN A 257 -28.46 8.84 16.73
CA GLN A 257 -28.97 8.65 15.37
C GLN A 257 -27.87 8.18 14.41
N MET A 258 -28.23 7.12 13.70
CA MET A 258 -27.51 6.39 12.66
C MET A 258 -28.11 6.86 11.33
N GLU A 259 -27.28 7.26 10.37
CA GLU A 259 -27.66 7.26 8.96
C GLU A 259 -26.56 6.60 8.14
N VAL A 260 -27.03 5.85 7.15
CA VAL A 260 -26.37 4.80 6.34
C VAL A 260 -25.49 5.39 5.25
#